data_AF-L5M9K6-F1
#
_entry.id   AF-L5M9K6-F1
#
_cell.length_a   1.000
_cell.length_b   1.000
_cell.length_c   1.000
_cell.angle_alpha   90.00
_cell.angle_beta   90.00
_cell.angle_gamma   90.00
#
_symmetry.space_group_name_H-M   'P 1'
#
loop_
_entity.id
_entity.type
_entity.pdbx_description
1 polymer ?
#
loop_
_entity_poly.entity_id
_entity_poly.type
_entity_poly.pdbx_seq_one_letter_code
_entity_poly.pdbx_strand_id
1 'polypeptide(L)' 'MLTSACPGWDRYAEHMLGHPITLHLFTAKSPKQIMGSVVKDYFASQQNLSPDKISHIIVASCYDEKLEAL' A
#
# COMPACT_ATOMS: atom_id res chain seq x y z
N MET A 1 -5.05 16.30 -9.38
CA MET A 1 -4.52 15.14 -8.64
C MET A 1 -5.62 14.59 -7.75
N LEU A 2 -5.86 13.29 -7.81
CA LEU A 2 -6.84 12.53 -7.04
C LEU A 2 -6.12 11.65 -6.03
N THR A 3 -6.74 11.40 -4.88
CA THR A 3 -6.14 10.59 -3.80
C THR A 3 -6.06 9.11 -4.19
N SER A 4 -5.08 8.39 -3.64
CA SER A 4 -4.87 6.93 -3.85
C SER A 4 -4.66 6.16 -2.54
N ALA A 5 -5.20 6.67 -1.42
CA ALA A 5 -5.06 6.01 -0.13
C ALA A 5 -6.10 4.91 0.12
N CYS A 6 -7.17 4.87 -0.69
CA CYS A 6 -8.28 3.95 -0.52
C CYS A 6 -8.24 2.90 -1.65
N PRO A 7 -7.97 1.62 -1.33
CA PRO A 7 -7.85 0.57 -2.35
C PRO A 7 -9.12 0.36 -3.18
N GLY A 8 -10.29 0.52 -2.55
CA GLY A 8 -11.56 0.41 -3.26
C GLY A 8 -11.75 1.51 -4.30
N TRP A 9 -11.28 2.73 -4.00
CA TRP A 9 -11.30 3.84 -4.95
C TRP A 9 -10.35 3.61 -6.12
N ASP A 10 -9.11 3.20 -5.85
CA ASP A 10 -8.13 2.96 -6.90
C ASP A 10 -8.59 1.85 -7.84
N ARG A 11 -9.12 0.76 -7.28
CA ARG A 11 -9.72 -0.33 -8.07
C ARG A 11 -10.90 0.14 -8.91
N TYR A 12 -11.79 0.97 -8.35
CA TYR A 12 -12.89 1.53 -9.11
C TYR A 12 -12.39 2.42 -10.26
N ALA A 13 -11.42 3.29 -9.99
CA ALA A 13 -10.84 4.17 -10.99
C ALA A 13 -10.16 3.38 -12.12
N GLU A 14 -9.39 2.34 -11.80
CA GLU A 14 -8.73 1.47 -12.77
C GLU A 14 -9.71 0.68 -13.63
N HIS A 15 -10.71 0.03 -13.02
CA HIS A 15 -11.58 -0.89 -13.73
C HIS A 15 -12.80 -0.25 -14.38
N MET A 16 -13.34 0.82 -13.79
CA MET A 16 -14.60 1.42 -14.25
C MET A 16 -14.39 2.72 -15.01
N LEU A 17 -13.39 3.52 -14.64
CA LEU A 17 -13.16 4.85 -15.24
C LEU A 17 -12.01 4.85 -16.25
N GLY A 18 -11.03 3.96 -16.07
CA GLY A 18 -9.93 3.72 -16.99
C GLY A 18 -8.96 4.90 -17.11
N HIS A 19 -8.19 4.88 -18.20
CA HIS A 19 -7.03 5.74 -18.42
C HIS A 19 -7.24 7.25 -18.19
N PRO A 20 -8.38 7.87 -18.58
CA PRO A 20 -8.61 9.30 -18.35
C PRO A 20 -8.55 9.70 -16.87
N ILE A 21 -8.94 8.81 -15.95
CA ILE A 21 -8.94 9.09 -14.51
C ILE A 21 -7.69 8.53 -13.82
N THR A 22 -7.24 7.34 -14.19
CA THR A 22 -6.06 6.71 -13.58
C THR A 22 -4.80 7.58 -13.71
N LEU A 23 -4.64 8.35 -14.80
CA LEU A 23 -3.50 9.25 -14.98
C LEU A 23 -3.44 10.39 -13.94
N HIS A 24 -4.57 10.70 -13.31
CA HIS A 24 -4.70 11.76 -12.32
C HIS A 24 -4.60 11.25 -10.88
N LEU A 25 -4.54 9.93 -10.67
CA LEU A 25 -4.33 9.34 -9.35
C LEU A 25 -2.91 9.64 -8.85
N PHE A 26 -2.80 9.87 -7.55
CA PHE A 26 -1.51 10.06 -6.92
C PHE A 26 -0.72 8.75 -6.91
N THR A 27 0.57 8.81 -7.25
CA THR A 27 1.43 7.62 -7.37
C THR A 27 2.09 7.20 -6.05
N ALA A 28 1.86 7.95 -4.96
CA ALA A 28 2.39 7.55 -3.67
C ALA A 28 1.70 6.29 -3.16
N LYS A 29 2.49 5.44 -2.53
CA LYS A 29 2.04 4.26 -1.79
C LYS A 29 1.12 4.67 -0.65
N SER A 30 0.18 3.79 -0.29
CA SER A 30 -0.66 3.98 0.90
C SER A 30 0.17 3.95 2.20
N PRO A 31 -0.31 4.54 3.30
CA PRO A 31 0.43 4.61 4.57
C PRO A 31 0.94 3.25 5.07
N LYS A 32 0.13 2.20 4.86
CA LYS A 32 0.49 0.84 5.26
C LYS A 32 1.58 0.21 4.38
N GLN A 33 1.59 0.51 3.07
CA GLN A 33 2.63 0.06 2.15
C GLN A 33 3.95 0.78 2.45
N ILE A 34 3.87 2.08 2.75
CA ILE A 34 5.02 2.87 3.23
C ILE A 34 5.58 2.25 4.51
N MET A 35 4.72 1.97 5.50
CA MET A 35 5.14 1.34 6.76
C MET A 35 5.75 -0.05 6.52
N GLY A 36 5.17 -0.83 5.60
CA GLY A 36 5.72 -2.12 5.17
C GLY A 36 7.16 -2.00 4.66
N SER A 37 7.42 -1.06 3.75
CA SER A 37 8.78 -0.76 3.27
C SER A 37 9.70 -0.28 4.40
N VAL A 38 9.23 0.61 5.28
CA VAL A 38 10.06 1.08 6.42
C VAL A 38 10.45 -0.07 7.34
N VAL A 39 9.52 -0.98 7.66
CA VAL A 39 9.79 -2.12 8.55
C VAL A 39 10.69 -3.16 7.87
N LYS A 40 10.42 -3.48 6.61
CA LYS A 40 11.10 -4.58 5.89
C LYS A 40 12.43 -4.17 5.29
N ASP A 41 12.63 -2.89 4.97
CA ASP A 41 13.87 -2.40 4.38
C ASP A 41 14.73 -1.72 5.44
N TYR A 42 14.24 -0.59 5.96
CA TYR A 42 15.03 0.25 6.87
C TYR A 42 15.25 -0.42 8.22
N PHE A 43 14.19 -0.86 8.89
CA PHE A 43 14.30 -1.46 10.21
C PHE A 43 15.03 -2.82 10.16
N ALA A 44 14.74 -3.66 9.16
CA ALA A 44 15.44 -4.93 8.98
C ALA A 44 16.97 -4.74 8.81
N SER A 45 17.37 -3.77 7.99
CA SER A 45 18.78 -3.38 7.79
C SER A 45 19.43 -2.92 9.10
N GLN A 46 18.76 -2.04 9.86
CA GLN A 46 19.27 -1.56 11.14
C GLN A 46 19.48 -2.70 12.17
N GLN A 47 18.61 -3.71 12.15
CA GLN A 47 18.69 -4.86 13.06
C GLN A 47 19.61 -5.98 12.55
N ASN A 48 20.22 -5.85 11.37
CA ASN A 48 20.96 -6.92 10.69
C ASN A 48 20.15 -8.23 10.57
N LEU A 49 18.84 -8.11 10.36
CA LEU A 49 17.93 -9.25 10.16
C LEU A 49 17.51 -9.31 8.70
N SER A 50 17.31 -10.53 8.19
CA SER A 50 16.66 -10.68 6.89
C SER A 50 15.17 -10.31 7.00
N PRO A 51 14.57 -9.66 5.98
CA PRO A 51 13.17 -9.26 6.01
C PRO A 51 12.21 -10.45 6.26
N ASP A 52 12.59 -11.66 5.85
CA ASP A 52 11.81 -12.89 6.05
C ASP A 52 11.67 -13.30 7.52
N LYS A 53 12.57 -12.82 8.39
CA LYS A 53 12.51 -13.07 9.84
C LYS A 53 11.60 -12.10 10.59
N ILE A 54 11.04 -11.10 9.90
CA ILE A 54 10.19 -10.08 10.50
C ILE A 54 8.76 -10.30 10.02
N SER A 55 7.80 -10.44 10.93
CA SER A 55 6.38 -10.44 10.57
C SER A 55 5.78 -9.07 10.88
N HIS A 56 5.25 -8.38 9.88
CA HIS A 56 4.59 -7.08 10.03
C HIS A 56 3.09 -7.28 9.86
N ILE A 57 2.34 -7.01 10.93
CA ILE A 57 0.88 -7.21 10.99
C ILE A 57 0.23 -5.84 11.15
N ILE A 58 -0.82 -5.61 10.39
CA ILE A 58 -1.58 -4.35 10.41
C ILE A 58 -3.02 -4.68 10.76
N VAL A 59 -3.56 -3.97 11.74
CA VAL A 59 -4.98 -4.01 12.08
C VAL A 59 -5.66 -2.86 11.37
N ALA A 60 -6.51 -3.21 10.41
CA ALA A 60 -7.23 -2.30 9.55
C ALA A 60 -8.73 -2.42 9.81
N SER A 61 -9.47 -1.31 9.70
CA SER A 61 -10.94 -1.31 9.79
C SER A 61 -11.61 -1.63 8.44
N CYS A 62 -10.84 -1.71 7.36
CA CYS A 62 -11.33 -1.93 6.00
C CYS A 62 -10.89 -3.29 5.46
N TYR A 63 -11.81 -4.02 4.82
CA TYR A 63 -11.48 -5.31 4.20
C TYR A 63 -10.59 -5.15 2.96
N ASP A 64 -10.83 -4.13 2.13
CA ASP A 64 -10.04 -3.91 0.91
C ASP A 64 -8.57 -3.61 1.23
N GLU A 65 -8.27 -3.18 2.46
CA GLU A 65 -6.89 -3.04 2.87
C GLU A 65 -6.15 -4.37 2.95
N LYS A 66 -6.85 -5.47 3.26
CA LYS A 66 -6.25 -6.79 3.17
C LYS A 66 -5.86 -7.13 1.73
N LEU A 67 -6.67 -6.73 0.75
CA LEU A 67 -6.43 -7.02 -0.66
C LEU A 67 -5.25 -6.24 -1.23
N GLU A 68 -5.04 -4.99 -0.81
CA GLU A 68 -3.86 -4.20 -1.22
C GLU A 68 -2.55 -4.71 -0.56
N ALA A 69 -2.65 -5.44 0.55
CA ALA A 69 -1.48 -6.01 1.23
C ALA A 69 -1.06 -7.40 0.70
N LEU A 70 -1.89 -8.02 -0.15
CA LEU A 70 -1.65 -9.33 -0.77
C LEU A 70 -1.00 -9.17 -2.15
#